data_AF-A0A220MIF3-F1
#
_entry.id   AF-A0A220MIF3-F1
#
_cell.length_a   1.000
_cell.length_b   1.000
_cell.length_c   1.000
_cell.angle_alpha   90.00
_cell.angle_beta   90.00
_cell.angle_gamma   90.00
#
_symmetry.space_group_name_H-M   'P 1'
#
loop_
_entity.id
_entity.type
_entity.pdbx_description
1 polymer ?
#
loop_
_entity_poly.entity_id
_entity_poly.type
_entity_poly.pdbx_seq_one_letter_code
_entity_poly.pdbx_strand_id
1 'polypeptide(L)'
;MNKDDFLIELEDIVYDSLFIGGHKDDLNKEISANMWSISLSMQLASQFTVSDFLNFFHKVIENRQQQILKSSSDHGMLLYVWFDWQASQLRFNLISQIHEKLPFSGKIEILDELEPIINEFIHFPYHDGIPIVETANEGNDVQADFDRELDPVKVFLISLPKK
;
A
#
# COMPACT_ATOMS: atom_id res chain seq x y z
N MET A 1 -5.15 -0.53 -21.46
CA MET A 1 -5.98 -1.18 -20.43
C MET A 1 -7.01 -0.17 -19.95
N ASN A 2 -8.28 -0.56 -19.86
CA ASN A 2 -9.33 0.30 -19.29
C ASN A 2 -9.55 -0.04 -17.81
N LYS A 3 -10.39 0.72 -17.12
CA LYS A 3 -10.72 0.51 -15.70
C LYS A 3 -11.26 -0.89 -15.40
N ASP A 4 -12.18 -1.40 -16.21
CA ASP A 4 -12.86 -2.67 -15.96
C ASP A 4 -11.89 -3.85 -16.07
N ASP A 5 -11.02 -3.84 -17.09
CA ASP A 5 -9.96 -4.84 -17.26
C ASP A 5 -9.02 -4.83 -16.05
N PHE A 6 -8.64 -3.64 -15.55
CA PHE A 6 -7.77 -3.53 -14.38
C PHE A 6 -8.44 -3.99 -13.09
N LEU A 7 -9.74 -3.71 -12.91
CA LEU A 7 -10.49 -4.20 -11.76
C LEU A 7 -10.53 -5.73 -11.72
N ILE A 8 -10.57 -6.39 -12.88
CA ILE A 8 -10.48 -7.86 -12.98
C ILE A 8 -9.11 -8.33 -12.51
N GLU A 9 -8.02 -7.68 -12.93
CA GLU A 9 -6.67 -8.02 -12.44
C GLU A 9 -6.54 -7.82 -10.92
N LEU A 10 -7.19 -6.79 -10.36
CA LEU A 10 -7.21 -6.57 -8.92
C LEU A 10 -7.97 -7.66 -8.15
N GLU A 11 -8.92 -8.39 -8.76
CA GLU A 11 -9.60 -9.50 -8.09
C GLU A 11 -8.62 -10.64 -7.74
N ASP A 12 -7.55 -10.85 -8.52
CA ASP A 12 -6.52 -11.84 -8.18
C ASP A 12 -5.89 -11.52 -6.82
N ILE A 13 -5.57 -10.24 -6.60
CA ILE A 13 -5.06 -9.75 -5.31
C ILE A 13 -6.10 -9.97 -4.19
N VAL A 14 -7.39 -9.79 -4.45
CA VAL A 14 -8.45 -10.02 -3.44
C VAL A 14 -8.44 -11.46 -2.94
N TYR A 15 -8.25 -12.45 -3.81
CA TYR A 15 -8.33 -13.87 -3.44
C TYR A 15 -6.97 -14.54 -3.18
N ASP A 16 -5.87 -13.82 -3.37
CA ASP A 16 -4.53 -14.33 -3.09
C ASP A 16 -4.40 -14.91 -1.68
N SER A 17 -3.62 -15.99 -1.58
CA SER A 17 -3.38 -16.67 -0.31
C SER A 17 -2.53 -15.82 0.63
N LEU A 18 -2.96 -15.74 1.88
CA LEU A 18 -2.27 -15.08 2.96
C LEU A 18 -1.32 -16.07 3.67
N PHE A 19 -0.04 -15.72 3.76
CA PHE A 19 0.89 -16.45 4.62
C PHE A 19 0.76 -15.96 6.06
N ILE A 20 0.50 -16.87 7.00
CA ILE A 20 0.39 -16.56 8.43
C ILE A 20 1.47 -17.34 9.16
N GLY A 21 2.47 -16.62 9.69
CA GLY A 21 3.53 -17.18 10.52
C GLY A 21 3.00 -17.64 11.86
N GLY A 22 3.71 -18.55 12.51
CA GLY A 22 3.42 -19.01 13.88
C GLY A 22 4.44 -18.54 14.90
N HIS A 23 5.55 -17.95 14.45
CA HIS A 23 6.68 -17.59 15.29
C HIS A 23 7.20 -16.18 14.98
N LYS A 24 7.86 -15.56 15.96
CA LYS A 24 8.44 -14.21 15.80
C LYS A 24 9.45 -14.12 14.66
N ASP A 25 10.11 -15.22 14.32
CA ASP A 25 11.11 -15.30 13.25
C ASP A 25 10.48 -15.33 11.84
N ASP A 26 9.16 -15.53 11.74
CA ASP A 26 8.45 -15.54 10.46
C ASP A 26 8.23 -14.14 9.87
N LEU A 27 8.55 -13.05 10.61
CA LEU A 27 8.26 -11.66 10.20
C LEU A 27 8.73 -11.35 8.77
N ASN A 28 9.99 -11.65 8.45
CA ASN A 28 10.53 -11.36 7.12
C ASN A 28 9.81 -12.16 6.02
N LYS A 29 9.39 -13.39 6.34
CA LYS A 29 8.66 -14.23 5.42
C LYS A 29 7.25 -13.68 5.21
N GLU A 30 6.55 -13.27 6.26
CA GLU A 30 5.26 -12.57 6.16
C GLU A 30 5.38 -11.30 5.32
N ILE A 31 6.34 -10.44 5.61
CA ILE A 31 6.57 -9.21 4.84
C ILE A 31 6.76 -9.55 3.35
N SER A 32 7.57 -10.55 3.02
CA SER A 32 7.85 -10.91 1.63
C SER A 32 6.68 -11.58 0.91
N ALA A 33 5.92 -12.44 1.60
CA ALA A 33 4.86 -13.25 1.01
C ALA A 33 3.52 -12.50 0.95
N ASN A 34 3.33 -11.51 1.83
CA ASN A 34 2.12 -10.73 1.95
C ASN A 34 2.31 -9.30 1.45
N MET A 35 3.25 -9.04 0.54
CA MET A 35 3.43 -7.72 -0.05
C MET A 35 2.66 -7.63 -1.35
N TRP A 36 1.70 -6.71 -1.40
CA TRP A 36 1.01 -6.35 -2.64
C TRP A 36 1.23 -4.89 -2.98
N SER A 37 1.31 -4.62 -4.27
CA SER A 37 1.55 -3.27 -4.81
C SER A 37 0.67 -3.04 -6.02
N ILE A 38 0.03 -1.88 -6.07
CA ILE A 38 -0.83 -1.44 -7.15
C ILE A 38 -0.18 -0.21 -7.78
N SER A 39 0.01 -0.25 -9.10
CA SER A 39 0.52 0.88 -9.89
C SER A 39 -0.58 1.30 -10.88
N LEU A 40 -0.69 2.60 -11.13
CA LEU A 40 -1.56 3.15 -12.17
C LEU A 40 -0.70 3.92 -13.16
N SER A 41 -1.11 3.95 -14.43
CA SER A 41 -0.68 4.99 -15.38
C SER A 41 -1.53 6.25 -15.17
N MET A 42 -1.09 7.41 -15.66
CA MET A 42 -1.91 8.63 -15.55
C MET A 42 -3.26 8.47 -16.25
N GLN A 43 -3.28 7.79 -17.40
CA GLN A 43 -4.51 7.50 -18.13
C GLN A 43 -5.49 6.67 -17.28
N LEU A 44 -4.97 5.68 -16.55
CA LEU A 44 -5.80 4.82 -15.73
C LEU A 44 -6.25 5.53 -14.45
N ALA A 45 -5.35 6.26 -13.79
CA ALA A 45 -5.66 7.04 -12.58
C ALA A 45 -6.84 8.00 -12.79
N SER A 46 -6.93 8.67 -13.94
CA SER A 46 -8.05 9.57 -14.26
C SER A 46 -9.42 8.88 -14.41
N GLN A 47 -9.46 7.55 -14.48
CA GLN A 47 -10.70 6.76 -14.54
C GLN A 47 -11.14 6.25 -13.16
N PHE A 48 -10.24 6.28 -12.17
CA PHE A 48 -10.50 5.79 -10.82
C PHE A 48 -11.01 6.91 -9.91
N THR A 49 -11.88 6.51 -8.98
CA THR A 49 -12.33 7.32 -7.86
C THR A 49 -11.83 6.71 -6.56
N VAL A 50 -11.83 7.51 -5.49
CA VAL A 50 -11.52 7.01 -4.14
C VAL A 50 -12.40 5.82 -3.77
N SER A 51 -13.70 5.90 -4.07
CA SER A 51 -14.68 4.86 -3.75
C SER A 51 -14.38 3.51 -4.43
N ASP A 52 -13.79 3.50 -5.62
CA ASP A 52 -13.41 2.26 -6.30
C ASP A 52 -12.36 1.49 -5.49
N PHE A 53 -11.34 2.19 -4.99
CA PHE A 53 -10.30 1.60 -4.16
C PHE A 53 -10.81 1.24 -2.76
N LEU A 54 -11.70 2.05 -2.17
CA LEU A 54 -12.33 1.68 -0.89
C LEU A 54 -13.14 0.39 -1.02
N ASN A 55 -13.89 0.21 -2.11
CA ASN A 55 -14.60 -1.03 -2.40
C ASN A 55 -13.65 -2.22 -2.60
N PHE A 56 -12.54 -2.00 -3.32
CA PHE A 56 -11.49 -3.02 -3.46
C PHE A 56 -10.91 -3.42 -2.10
N PHE A 57 -10.50 -2.47 -1.25
CA PHE A 57 -9.96 -2.77 0.06
C PHE A 57 -10.98 -3.41 1.00
N HIS A 58 -12.27 -3.07 0.90
CA HIS A 58 -13.32 -3.76 1.63
C HIS A 58 -13.30 -5.27 1.30
N LYS A 59 -13.25 -5.64 0.03
CA LYS A 59 -13.16 -7.05 -0.40
C LYS A 59 -11.87 -7.72 0.08
N VAL A 60 -10.73 -7.04 -0.02
CA VAL A 60 -9.45 -7.55 0.51
C VAL A 60 -9.57 -7.83 2.01
N ILE A 61 -10.04 -6.85 2.79
CA ILE A 61 -10.18 -6.96 4.25
C ILE A 61 -11.12 -8.12 4.61
N GLU A 62 -12.28 -8.20 3.97
CA GLU A 62 -13.24 -9.29 4.18
C GLU A 62 -12.61 -10.65 3.89
N ASN A 63 -11.96 -10.79 2.73
CA ASN A 63 -11.31 -12.03 2.33
C ASN A 63 -10.17 -12.43 3.29
N ARG A 64 -9.27 -11.49 3.63
CA ARG A 64 -8.16 -11.74 4.55
C ARG A 64 -8.65 -12.10 5.94
N GLN A 65 -9.71 -11.44 6.42
CA GLN A 65 -10.38 -11.82 7.66
C GLN A 65 -10.88 -13.28 7.60
N GLN A 66 -11.51 -13.71 6.50
CA GLN A 66 -11.93 -15.10 6.34
C GLN A 66 -10.76 -16.09 6.34
N GLN A 67 -9.64 -15.76 5.70
CA GLN A 67 -8.43 -16.59 5.71
C GLN A 67 -7.86 -16.72 7.13
N ILE A 68 -7.77 -15.60 7.87
CA ILE A 68 -7.32 -15.58 9.26
C ILE A 68 -8.24 -16.44 10.13
N LEU A 69 -9.57 -16.29 10.02
CA LEU A 69 -10.55 -17.08 10.77
C LEU A 69 -10.46 -18.58 10.50
N LYS A 70 -10.16 -18.99 9.25
CA LYS A 70 -10.02 -20.40 8.86
C LYS A 70 -8.65 -21.01 9.14
N SER A 71 -7.63 -20.20 9.41
CA SER A 71 -6.28 -20.66 9.70
C SER A 71 -6.17 -21.41 11.03
N SER A 72 -5.05 -22.11 11.27
CA SER A 72 -4.73 -22.72 12.56
C SER A 72 -4.04 -21.79 13.55
N SER A 73 -3.79 -20.52 13.17
CA SER A 73 -3.15 -19.53 14.05
C SER A 73 -4.06 -19.16 15.23
N ASP A 74 -3.46 -18.81 16.37
CA ASP A 74 -4.14 -18.32 17.57
C ASP A 74 -4.15 -16.78 17.69
N HIS A 75 -3.57 -16.07 16.73
CA HIS A 75 -3.46 -14.61 16.71
C HIS A 75 -4.09 -14.00 15.45
N GLY A 76 -4.43 -12.71 15.53
CA GLY A 76 -4.83 -11.92 14.37
C GLY A 76 -3.64 -11.42 13.57
N MET A 77 -3.93 -10.56 12.59
CA MET A 77 -2.94 -9.86 11.79
C MET A 77 -3.21 -8.36 11.78
N LEU A 78 -2.17 -7.59 11.52
CA LEU A 78 -2.22 -6.16 11.26
C LEU A 78 -2.15 -5.98 9.74
N LEU A 79 -3.22 -5.42 9.17
CA LEU A 79 -3.21 -4.97 7.79
C LEU A 79 -2.83 -3.49 7.78
N TYR A 80 -1.85 -3.13 6.96
CA TYR A 80 -1.43 -1.75 6.80
C TYR A 80 -1.28 -1.38 5.33
N VAL A 81 -1.67 -0.15 4.99
CA VAL A 81 -1.69 0.39 3.63
C VAL A 81 -0.96 1.74 3.64
N TRP A 82 -0.13 1.99 2.64
CA TRP A 82 0.56 3.25 2.46
C TRP A 82 0.77 3.54 0.98
N PHE A 83 0.94 4.82 0.64
CA PHE A 83 1.35 5.22 -0.68
C PHE A 83 2.87 5.41 -0.71
N ASP A 84 3.57 4.61 -1.51
CA ASP A 84 4.98 4.78 -1.83
C ASP A 84 5.09 5.69 -3.06
N TRP A 85 5.23 6.99 -2.82
CA TRP A 85 5.33 7.99 -3.88
C TRP A 85 6.60 7.86 -4.73
N GLN A 86 7.67 7.29 -4.18
CA GLN A 86 8.93 7.09 -4.91
C GLN A 86 8.78 5.99 -5.96
N ALA A 87 7.99 4.96 -5.65
CA ALA A 87 7.65 3.90 -6.58
C ALA A 87 6.35 4.17 -7.36
N SER A 88 5.63 5.26 -7.05
CA SER A 88 4.26 5.51 -7.53
C SER A 88 3.32 4.31 -7.30
N GLN A 89 3.39 3.72 -6.11
CA GLN A 89 2.66 2.49 -5.78
C GLN A 89 1.82 2.64 -4.52
N LEU A 90 0.55 2.26 -4.61
CA LEU A 90 -0.24 1.97 -3.42
C LEU A 90 0.14 0.57 -2.94
N ARG A 91 0.69 0.47 -1.73
CA ARG A 91 1.18 -0.76 -1.16
C ARG A 91 0.39 -1.14 0.07
N PHE A 92 0.24 -2.44 0.28
CA PHE A 92 -0.29 -2.94 1.52
C PHE A 92 0.31 -4.30 1.87
N ASN A 93 0.27 -4.61 3.15
CA ASN A 93 0.85 -5.82 3.68
C ASN A 93 0.14 -6.26 4.97
N LEU A 94 0.32 -7.53 5.32
CA LEU A 94 -0.21 -8.12 6.54
C LEU A 94 0.91 -8.82 7.31
N ILE A 95 1.06 -8.44 8.58
CA ILE A 95 1.96 -9.12 9.53
C ILE A 95 1.16 -9.58 10.75
N SER A 96 1.61 -10.65 11.39
CA SER A 96 0.98 -11.16 12.60
C SER A 96 1.05 -10.18 13.76
N GLN A 97 0.00 -10.14 14.59
CA GLN A 97 -0.08 -9.25 15.76
C GLN A 97 0.95 -9.57 16.85
N ILE A 98 1.62 -10.73 16.75
CA ILE A 98 2.76 -11.08 17.60
C ILE A 98 3.97 -10.15 17.35
N HIS A 99 3.98 -9.44 16.23
CA HIS A 99 4.98 -8.45 15.89
C HIS A 99 4.58 -7.08 16.46
N GLU A 100 5.42 -6.54 17.35
CA GLU A 100 5.11 -5.33 18.13
C GLU A 100 5.25 -4.03 17.32
N LYS A 101 5.84 -4.08 16.13
CA LYS A 101 6.17 -2.90 15.31
C LYS A 101 6.00 -3.19 13.83
N LEU A 102 5.53 -2.18 13.10
CA LEU A 102 5.51 -2.19 11.63
C LEU A 102 6.94 -2.06 11.07
N PRO A 103 7.23 -2.66 9.90
CA PRO A 103 8.59 -2.72 9.33
C PRO A 103 8.99 -1.43 8.59
N PHE A 104 8.68 -0.26 9.17
CA PHE A 104 9.13 1.03 8.67
C PHE A 104 10.39 1.48 9.43
N SER A 105 11.42 1.90 8.70
CA SER A 105 12.62 2.49 9.28
C SER A 105 12.50 4.00 9.52
N GLY A 106 11.56 4.66 8.84
CA GLY A 106 11.28 6.09 8.94
C GLY A 106 10.17 6.44 9.93
N LYS A 107 9.91 7.75 10.09
CA LYS A 107 8.75 8.26 10.82
C LYS A 107 7.47 7.87 10.08
N ILE A 108 6.47 7.39 10.81
CA ILE A 108 5.15 7.08 10.27
C ILE A 108 4.08 7.87 11.01
N GLU A 109 3.03 8.22 10.29
CA GLU A 109 1.78 8.77 10.84
C GLU A 109 0.69 7.73 10.62
N ILE A 110 0.10 7.22 11.71
CA ILE A 110 -1.01 6.28 11.61
C ILE A 110 -2.31 7.05 11.37
N LEU A 111 -3.05 6.66 10.34
CA LEU A 111 -4.36 7.21 10.01
C LEU A 111 -5.45 6.18 10.30
N ASP A 112 -6.58 6.66 10.84
CA ASP A 112 -7.78 5.84 11.09
C ASP A 112 -8.57 5.58 9.80
N GLU A 113 -8.37 6.40 8.77
CA GLU A 113 -9.10 6.35 7.51
C GLU A 113 -8.16 6.13 6.33
N LEU A 114 -8.59 5.28 5.39
CA LEU A 114 -7.81 4.94 4.19
C LEU A 114 -7.95 5.98 3.07
N GLU A 115 -9.05 6.74 3.07
CA GLU A 115 -9.40 7.71 2.03
C GLU A 115 -8.28 8.73 1.72
N PRO A 116 -7.60 9.36 2.71
CA PRO A 116 -6.54 10.32 2.41
C PRO A 116 -5.37 9.72 1.61
N ILE A 117 -5.02 8.45 1.88
CA ILE A 117 -3.93 7.74 1.20
C ILE A 117 -4.33 7.40 -0.24
N ILE A 118 -5.56 6.90 -0.43
CA ILE A 118 -6.10 6.62 -1.78
C ILE A 118 -6.21 7.91 -2.59
N ASN A 119 -6.69 8.98 -1.97
CA ASN A 119 -6.83 10.27 -2.64
C ASN A 119 -5.47 10.81 -3.09
N GLU A 120 -4.44 10.71 -2.25
CA GLU A 120 -3.07 11.07 -2.61
C GLU A 120 -2.54 10.22 -3.77
N PHE A 121 -2.75 8.90 -3.71
CA PHE A 121 -2.35 7.97 -4.76
C PHE A 121 -3.00 8.31 -6.11
N ILE A 122 -4.32 8.42 -6.20
CA ILE A 122 -5.04 8.64 -7.48
C ILE A 122 -4.69 9.98 -8.14
N HIS A 123 -4.42 11.01 -7.34
CA HIS A 123 -4.10 12.34 -7.84
C HIS A 123 -2.59 12.57 -7.99
N PHE A 124 -1.77 11.53 -7.85
CA PHE A 124 -0.33 11.66 -7.97
C PHE A 124 0.07 12.00 -9.43
N PRO A 125 0.76 13.12 -9.67
CA PRO A 125 1.00 13.59 -11.03
C PRO A 125 2.07 12.81 -11.79
N TYR A 126 2.83 11.94 -11.12
CA TYR A 126 3.99 11.24 -11.68
C TYR A 126 3.78 9.73 -11.80
N HIS A 127 2.55 9.30 -12.06
CA HIS A 127 2.21 7.90 -12.30
C HIS A 127 3.00 7.25 -13.45
N ASP A 128 3.29 8.01 -14.50
CA ASP A 128 4.10 7.57 -15.64
C ASP A 128 5.59 7.95 -15.47
N GLY A 129 6.02 8.21 -14.24
CA GLY A 129 7.36 8.68 -13.90
C GLY A 129 7.49 10.21 -13.88
N ILE A 130 8.64 10.67 -13.40
CA ILE A 130 8.98 12.09 -13.40
C ILE A 130 9.47 12.46 -14.80
N PRO A 131 8.87 13.46 -15.48
CA PRO A 131 9.38 13.95 -16.75
C PRO A 131 10.84 14.37 -16.61
N ILE A 132 11.74 13.70 -17.32
CA ILE A 132 13.13 14.15 -17.44
C ILE A 132 13.10 15.29 -18.44
N VAL A 133 13.00 16.52 -17.94
CA VAL A 133 13.32 17.68 -18.76
C VAL A 133 14.84 17.72 -18.85
N GLU A 134 15.39 17.40 -20.02
CA GLU A 134 16.78 17.72 -20.33
C GLU A 134 16.92 19.23 -20.25
N THR A 135 17.45 19.74 -19.12
CA THR A 135 17.75 21.15 -18.99
C THR A 135 18.88 21.46 -19.98
N ALA A 136 18.54 22.12 -21.09
CA ALA A 136 19.53 22.83 -21.87
C ALA A 136 20.20 23.83 -20.93
N ASN A 137 21.47 23.58 -20.61
CA ASN A 137 22.37 24.39 -19.79
C ASN A 137 22.04 25.88 -19.81
N GLU A 138 21.37 26.38 -18.78
CA GLU A 138 21.50 27.75 -18.27
C GLU A 138 21.32 27.74 -16.75
N GLY A 139 22.43 27.46 -16.05
CA GLY A 139 22.88 28.19 -14.86
C GLY A 139 21.93 28.45 -13.66
N ASN A 140 20.78 27.82 -13.56
CA ASN A 140 19.96 27.86 -12.36
C ASN A 140 20.08 26.51 -11.65
N ASP A 141 20.86 26.51 -10.58
CA ASP A 141 20.87 25.45 -9.59
C ASP A 141 19.41 25.14 -9.21
N VAL A 142 18.87 24.05 -9.76
CA VAL A 142 17.72 23.40 -9.15
C VAL A 142 18.29 22.86 -7.86
N GLN A 143 18.20 23.68 -6.82
CA GLN A 143 18.51 23.28 -5.46
C GLN A 143 17.51 22.18 -5.13
N ALA A 144 17.91 20.94 -5.41
CA ALA A 144 17.23 19.79 -4.89
C ALA A 144 17.26 19.98 -3.38
N ASP A 145 16.08 20.24 -2.83
CA ASP A 145 15.76 20.42 -1.41
C ASP A 145 16.08 19.09 -0.69
N PHE A 146 17.36 18.72 -0.60
CA PHE A 146 17.85 17.53 0.09
C PHE A 146 17.74 17.67 1.63
N ASP A 147 17.38 18.87 2.10
CA ASP A 147 17.20 19.22 3.52
C ASP A 147 15.73 19.24 3.97
N ARG A 148 14.76 18.82 3.14
CA ARG A 148 13.40 18.61 3.66
C ARG A 148 13.42 17.43 4.62
N GLU A 149 13.08 17.69 5.87
CA GLU A 149 12.66 16.63 6.79
C GLU A 149 11.55 15.85 6.07
N LEU A 150 11.85 14.60 5.68
CA LEU A 150 10.90 13.78 4.93
C LEU A 150 9.61 13.71 5.74
N ASP A 151 8.51 14.14 5.13
CA ASP A 151 7.19 14.02 5.73
C ASP A 151 6.98 12.56 6.19
N PRO A 152 6.38 12.34 7.37
CA PRO A 152 6.13 11.00 7.85
C PRO A 152 5.30 10.22 6.83
N VAL A 153 5.61 8.94 6.66
CA VAL A 153 4.80 8.08 5.78
C VAL A 153 3.43 7.90 6.43
N LYS A 154 2.38 8.32 5.74
CA LYS A 154 1.00 8.06 6.15
C LYS A 154 0.69 6.58 5.97
N VAL A 155 0.24 5.94 7.04
CA VAL A 155 -0.07 4.51 7.07
C VAL A 155 -1.46 4.32 7.65
N PHE A 156 -2.37 3.78 6.85
CA PHE A 156 -3.63 3.25 7.36
C PHE A 156 -3.33 1.90 8.02
N LEU A 157 -3.83 1.68 9.22
CA LEU A 157 -3.56 0.48 10.00
C LEU A 157 -4.85 -0.04 10.63
N ILE A 158 -5.15 -1.31 10.40
CA ILE A 158 -6.26 -2.00 11.06
C ILE A 158 -5.83 -3.35 11.61
N SER A 159 -6.50 -3.73 12.70
CA SER A 159 -6.39 -5.05 13.29
C SER A 159 -7.45 -5.98 12.69
N LEU A 160 -7.02 -7.11 12.14
CA LEU A 160 -7.86 -8.21 11.70
C LEU A 160 -7.80 -9.34 12.74
N PRO A 161 -8.75 -9.42 13.68
CA PRO A 161 -8.65 -10.32 14.82
C PRO A 161 -8.95 -11.76 14.41
N LYS A 162 -8.37 -12.72 15.12
CA LYS A 162 -8.73 -14.14 14.98
C LYS A 162 -10.07 -14.49 15.62
N LYS A 163 -10.61 -13.63 16.50
CA LYS A 163 -11.83 -13.84 17.28
C LYS A 163 -12.62 -12.55 17.43
#